data_AF-A0A6P0NC02-F1
#
_entry.id   AF-A0A6P0NC02-F1
#
_cell.length_a   1.000
_cell.length_b   1.000
_cell.length_c   1.000
_cell.angle_alpha   90.00
_cell.angle_beta   90.00
_cell.angle_gamma   90.00
#
_symmetry.space_group_name_H-M   'P 1'
#
loop_
_entity.id
_entity.type
_entity.pdbx_description
1 polymer ?
#
loop_
_entity_poly.entity_id
_entity_poly.type
_entity_poly.pdbx_seq_one_letter_code
_entity_poly.pdbx_strand_id
1 'polypeptide(L)' 'WYLLSQIPLAVALNQAQLWLRDSTKEELEEYIDNLPLAFYKKYVIKANFNKFNDSDKPFKSPFHWAAFCAIGQ' A
#
# COMPACT_ATOMS: atom_id res chain seq x y z
N TRP A 1 9.65 19.90 -19.12
CA TRP A 1 8.83 19.03 -18.27
C TRP A 1 8.80 19.63 -16.88
N TYR A 2 7.69 20.32 -16.63
CA TYR A 2 7.45 21.25 -15.52
C TYR A 2 7.39 20.49 -14.19
N LEU A 3 8.14 20.98 -13.19
CA LEU A 3 7.84 20.94 -11.75
C LEU A 3 6.88 19.81 -11.30
N LEU A 4 7.41 18.61 -11.08
CA LEU A 4 6.84 17.74 -10.05
C LEU A 4 6.97 18.52 -8.74
N SER A 5 5.89 19.14 -8.28
CA SER A 5 5.79 19.67 -6.93
C SER A 5 6.35 18.61 -5.99
N GLN A 6 7.48 18.89 -5.35
CA GLN A 6 8.04 18.00 -4.33
C GLN A 6 7.02 18.00 -3.19
N ILE A 7 6.11 17.02 -3.20
CA ILE A 7 5.19 16.81 -2.09
C ILE A 7 6.09 16.61 -0.87
N PRO A 8 5.87 17.36 0.23
CA PRO A 8 6.65 17.16 1.43
C PRO A 8 6.63 15.69 1.82
N LEU A 9 7.79 15.12 2.18
CA LEU A 9 7.92 13.70 2.46
C LEU A 9 6.84 13.19 3.44
N ALA A 10 6.55 13.98 4.49
CA ALA A 10 5.51 13.68 5.46
C ALA A 10 4.10 13.58 4.84
N VAL A 11 3.77 14.44 3.87
CA VAL A 11 2.49 14.42 3.15
C VAL A 11 2.41 13.21 2.23
N ALA A 12 3.48 12.90 1.50
CA ALA A 12 3.53 11.73 0.63
C ALA A 12 3.40 10.41 1.42
N LEU A 13 4.08 10.32 2.56
CA LEU A 13 3.99 9.17 3.47
C LEU A 13 2.58 9.03 4.05
N ASN A 14 2.00 10.12 4.55
CA ASN A 14 0.63 10.12 5.07
C ASN A 14 -0.36 9.63 3.99
N GLN A 15 -0.24 10.13 2.76
CA GLN A 15 -1.13 9.73 1.67
C GLN A 15 -0.97 8.24 1.31
N ALA A 16 0.27 7.74 1.27
CA ALA A 16 0.54 6.32 1.00
C ALA A 16 0.00 5.40 2.10
N GLN A 17 0.13 5.81 3.37
CA GLN A 17 -0.40 5.08 4.52
C GLN A 17 -1.93 5.05 4.51
N LEU A 18 -2.58 6.17 4.22
CA LEU A 18 -4.04 6.24 4.09
C LEU A 18 -4.55 5.34 2.96
N TRP A 19 -3.90 5.40 1.79
CA TRP A 19 -4.23 4.53 0.66
C TRP A 19 -4.14 3.06 1.08
N LEU A 20 -2.98 2.61 1.59
CA LEU A 20 -2.77 1.20 1.89
C LEU A 20 -3.66 0.70 3.06
N ARG A 21 -4.02 1.57 4.02
CA ARG A 21 -5.00 1.28 5.09
C ARG A 21 -6.40 1.05 4.54
N ASP A 22 -6.79 1.85 3.56
CA ASP A 22 -8.16 1.88 3.05
C ASP A 22 -8.39 0.93 1.87
N SER A 23 -7.32 0.46 1.22
CA SER A 23 -7.40 -0.52 0.14
C SER A 23 -7.91 -1.88 0.60
N THR A 24 -8.80 -2.44 -0.21
CA THR A 24 -9.30 -3.81 -0.14
C THR A 24 -8.29 -4.79 -0.73
N LYS A 25 -8.45 -6.09 -0.45
CA LYS A 25 -7.66 -7.14 -1.09
C LYS A 25 -7.73 -7.05 -2.61
N GLU A 26 -8.93 -6.90 -3.18
CA GLU A 26 -9.13 -6.83 -4.63
C GLU A 26 -8.32 -5.69 -5.27
N GLU A 27 -8.42 -4.48 -4.71
CA GLU A 27 -7.68 -3.31 -5.18
C GLU A 27 -6.16 -3.50 -5.07
N LEU A 28 -5.69 -4.17 -4.02
CA LEU A 28 -4.27 -4.48 -3.84
C LEU A 28 -3.79 -5.51 -4.89
N GLU A 29 -4.58 -6.53 -5.18
CA GLU A 29 -4.25 -7.53 -6.18
C GLU A 29 -4.22 -6.93 -7.60
N GLU A 30 -5.15 -6.05 -7.92
CA GLU A 30 -5.15 -5.27 -9.18
C GLU A 30 -3.92 -4.36 -9.27
N TYR A 31 -3.58 -3.66 -8.18
CA TYR A 31 -2.38 -2.84 -8.14
C TYR A 31 -1.11 -3.66 -8.40
N ILE A 32 -0.99 -4.85 -7.80
CA ILE A 32 0.14 -5.77 -7.99
C ILE A 32 0.25 -6.24 -9.44
N ASP A 33 -0.88 -6.48 -10.12
CA ASP A 33 -0.87 -6.90 -11.52
C ASP A 33 -0.29 -5.83 -12.45
N ASN A 34 -0.43 -4.56 -12.09
CA ASN A 34 0.11 -3.43 -12.85
C ASN A 34 1.59 -3.14 -12.55
N LEU A 35 2.18 -3.75 -11.51
CA LEU A 35 3.60 -3.53 -11.19
C LEU A 35 4.53 -4.13 -12.25
N PRO A 36 5.68 -3.50 -12.54
CA PRO A 36 6.70 -4.03 -13.46
C PRO A 36 7.53 -5.13 -12.79
N LEU A 37 6.86 -6.16 -12.24
CA LEU A 37 7.46 -7.31 -11.58
C LEU A 37 7.25 -8.59 -12.39
N ALA A 38 8.18 -9.53 -12.25
CA ALA A 38 8.02 -10.87 -12.81
C ALA A 38 6.79 -11.57 -12.21
N PHE A 39 6.12 -12.39 -13.04
CA PHE A 39 4.88 -13.09 -12.67
C PHE A 39 4.98 -13.84 -11.33
N TYR A 40 6.05 -14.60 -11.11
CA TYR A 40 6.22 -15.37 -9.88
C TYR A 40 6.31 -14.48 -8.63
N LYS A 41 6.86 -13.27 -8.74
CA LYS A 41 6.91 -12.31 -7.62
C LYS A 41 5.52 -11.79 -7.29
N LYS A 42 4.73 -11.45 -8.31
CA LYS A 42 3.32 -11.03 -8.12
C LYS A 42 2.52 -12.12 -7.43
N TYR A 43 2.65 -13.37 -7.90
CA TYR A 43 1.98 -14.52 -7.31
C TYR A 43 2.34 -14.72 -5.83
N VAL A 44 3.63 -14.66 -5.49
CA VAL A 44 4.09 -14.79 -4.09
C VAL A 44 3.54 -13.67 -3.21
N ILE A 45 3.48 -12.44 -3.70
CA ILE A 45 2.91 -11.31 -2.95
C ILE A 45 1.43 -11.56 -2.69
N LYS A 46 0.66 -11.90 -3.74
CA LYS A 46 -0.79 -12.17 -3.64
C LYS A 46 -1.12 -13.33 -2.71
N ALA A 47 -0.26 -14.35 -2.63
CA ALA A 47 -0.45 -15.47 -1.72
C ALA A 47 -0.54 -15.05 -0.23
N ASN A 48 0.01 -13.89 0.16
CA ASN A 48 -0.15 -13.35 1.51
C ASN A 48 -1.59 -12.93 1.83
N PHE A 49 -2.43 -12.74 0.81
CA PHE A 49 -3.82 -12.33 0.95
C PHE A 49 -4.83 -13.50 0.88
N ASN A 50 -4.37 -14.75 0.75
CA ASN A 50 -5.25 -15.92 0.57
C ASN A 50 -6.28 -16.16 1.68
N LYS A 51 -6.07 -15.59 2.87
CA LYS A 51 -6.99 -15.70 4.02
C LYS A 51 -8.01 -14.56 4.11
N PHE A 52 -7.94 -13.59 3.21
CA PHE A 52 -8.81 -12.42 3.18
C PHE A 52 -9.87 -12.59 2.09
N ASN A 53 -11.08 -12.15 2.39
CA ASN A 53 -12.10 -11.91 1.38
C ASN A 53 -11.73 -10.68 0.55
N ASP A 54 -12.30 -10.57 -0.64
CA ASP A 54 -11.95 -9.53 -1.61
C ASP A 54 -12.21 -8.12 -1.07
N SER A 55 -13.26 -7.94 -0.25
CA SER A 55 -13.61 -6.68 0.41
C SER A 55 -12.83 -6.40 1.71
N ASP A 56 -12.07 -7.36 2.23
CA ASP A 56 -11.31 -7.15 3.46
C ASP A 56 -10.17 -6.16 3.23
N LYS A 57 -9.80 -5.42 4.28
CA LYS A 57 -8.72 -4.43 4.26
C LYS A 57 -7.53 -4.94 5.06
N PRO A 58 -6.54 -5.59 4.43
CA PRO A 58 -5.48 -6.33 5.14
C PRO A 58 -4.65 -5.46 6.08
N PHE A 59 -4.55 -4.16 5.79
CA PHE A 59 -3.73 -3.24 6.54
C PHE A 59 -4.55 -2.20 7.36
N LYS A 60 -5.85 -2.43 7.58
CA LYS A 60 -6.70 -1.49 8.34
C LYS A 60 -6.22 -1.26 9.78
N SER A 61 -5.61 -2.27 10.40
CA SER A 61 -5.20 -2.19 11.80
C SER A 61 -4.02 -1.22 12.00
N PRO A 62 -4.06 -0.35 13.03
CA PRO A 62 -2.94 0.51 13.42
C PRO A 62 -1.63 -0.26 13.66
N PHE A 63 -1.71 -1.55 14.01
CA PHE A 63 -0.58 -2.44 14.19
C PHE A 63 0.39 -2.44 12.99
N HIS A 64 -0.13 -2.38 11.75
CA HIS A 64 0.70 -2.42 10.55
C HIS A 64 1.55 -1.16 10.34
N TRP A 65 1.24 -0.06 11.05
CA TRP A 65 1.83 1.26 10.84
C TRP A 65 2.47 1.85 12.09
N ALA A 66 2.40 1.17 13.23
CA ALA A 66 2.89 1.71 14.49
C ALA A 66 4.39 2.09 14.43
N ALA A 67 5.17 1.40 13.62
CA ALA A 67 6.59 1.72 13.38
C ALA A 67 6.81 2.89 12.40
N PHE A 68 5.77 3.29 11.66
CA PHE A 68 5.82 4.33 10.64
C PHE A 68 5.16 5.64 11.09
N CYS A 69 5.00 5.85 12.41
CA CYS A 69 4.71 7.17 12.94
C CYS A 69 5.84 8.11 12.54
N ALA A 70 5.55 9.04 11.62
CA ALA A 70 6.42 10.18 11.39
C ALA A 70 6.46 10.97 12.70
N ILE A 71 7.52 10.79 13.49
CA ILE A 71 7.95 11.77 14.48
C ILE A 71 8.33 13.01 13.67
N GLY A 72 7.33 13.88 13.44
CA GLY A 72 7.57 15.20 12.86
C GLY A 72 8.55 15.95 13.74
N GLN A 73 9.52 16.62 13.12
CA GLN A 73 10.33 17.64 13.80
C GLN A 73 9.46 18.84 14.18
#